data_AF-A0A1I1HQ83-F1
#
_entry.id   AF-A0A1I1HQ83-F1
#
_cell.length_a   1.000
_cell.length_b   1.000
_cell.length_c   1.000
_cell.angle_alpha   90.00
_cell.angle_beta   90.00
_cell.angle_gamma   90.00
#
_symmetry.space_group_name_H-M   'P 1'
#
loop_
_entity.id
_entity.type
_entity.pdbx_description
1 polymer ?
#
loop_
_entity_poly.entity_id
_entity_poly.type
_entity_poly.pdbx_seq_one_letter_code
_entity_poly.pdbx_strand_id
1 'polypeptide(L)'
;MAKRARSNRTSKRGKPQRRGKDKAGKLRLGAIVRRWFLRAVLLFIGIVGLGTGTYALLNPPTGLYMKTEELRLGSIDHEWVDFEGIAPVMARSVVAAEDANFCAHWGFDMAAIRSAIDAGGNRGASTLTQQTVKNVYLWHGRNWTRKALEAVLTPVVETVWSKRRILEVYLNMAEFDEGVFGVDAAAHHYFGIGPDQLSARQAALLAAILPSPKQRSASKPSDFVRKRATAIMDGAATIRADGRAACFED
;
A
#
# COMPACT_ATOMS: atom_id res chain seq x y z
N MET A 1 -47.90 -57.05 74.30
CA MET A 1 -48.05 -57.45 72.88
C MET A 1 -47.07 -56.66 72.04
N ALA A 2 -46.07 -57.34 71.46
CA ALA A 2 -45.09 -56.76 70.56
C ALA A 2 -45.67 -56.62 69.14
N LYS A 3 -45.31 -55.55 68.43
CA LYS A 3 -44.98 -55.64 66.99
C LYS A 3 -44.06 -54.49 66.57
N ARG A 4 -42.92 -54.92 66.03
CA ARG A 4 -41.77 -54.16 65.55
C ARG A 4 -42.05 -53.47 64.21
N ALA A 5 -41.36 -52.33 64.05
CA ALA A 5 -40.60 -51.87 62.89
C ALA A 5 -41.24 -51.83 61.49
N ARG A 6 -41.16 -50.65 60.85
CA ARG A 6 -40.09 -50.38 59.87
C ARG A 6 -40.06 -48.89 59.47
N SER A 7 -38.88 -48.30 59.64
CA SER A 7 -38.48 -47.02 59.08
C SER A 7 -38.51 -47.10 57.55
N ASN A 8 -39.18 -46.15 56.90
CA ASN A 8 -39.06 -45.95 55.46
C ASN A 8 -38.39 -44.59 55.18
N ARG A 9 -37.05 -44.60 55.24
CA ARG A 9 -36.21 -43.58 54.61
C ARG A 9 -36.15 -43.90 53.11
N THR A 10 -37.03 -43.31 52.32
CA THR A 10 -36.86 -43.27 50.86
C THR A 10 -36.04 -42.03 50.49
N SER A 11 -34.78 -42.31 50.17
CA SER A 11 -33.78 -41.46 49.54
C SER A 11 -34.37 -40.44 48.55
N LYS A 12 -34.19 -39.14 48.84
CA LYS A 12 -34.22 -38.08 47.82
C LYS A 12 -33.05 -38.33 46.86
N ARG A 13 -33.31 -38.96 45.72
CA ARG A 13 -32.38 -38.95 44.57
C ARG A 13 -32.19 -37.50 44.10
N GLY A 14 -31.09 -36.88 44.52
CA GLY A 14 -30.62 -35.64 43.91
C GLY A 14 -30.37 -35.86 42.42
N LYS A 15 -30.99 -35.03 41.57
CA LYS A 15 -30.68 -34.98 40.13
C LYS A 15 -29.19 -34.61 39.98
N PRO A 16 -28.39 -35.30 39.15
CA PRO A 16 -27.01 -34.91 38.94
C PRO A 16 -26.98 -33.56 38.22
N GLN A 17 -26.24 -32.62 38.81
CA GLN A 17 -26.01 -31.27 38.35
C GLN A 17 -25.30 -31.27 36.97
N ARG A 18 -26.07 -31.36 35.88
CA ARG A 18 -25.56 -31.29 34.49
C ARG A 18 -25.04 -29.90 34.06
N ARG A 19 -25.04 -28.89 34.94
CA ARG A 19 -24.68 -27.49 34.61
C ARG A 19 -23.17 -27.23 34.44
N GLY A 20 -22.29 -28.15 34.81
CA GLY A 20 -20.82 -27.98 34.72
C GLY A 20 -20.18 -28.38 33.40
N LYS A 21 -20.72 -29.40 32.70
CA LYS A 21 -20.12 -29.94 31.47
C LYS A 21 -20.27 -29.01 30.26
N ASP A 22 -21.40 -28.32 30.15
CA ASP A 22 -21.68 -27.43 29.02
C ASP A 22 -20.81 -26.16 29.04
N LYS A 23 -20.48 -25.64 30.23
CA LYS A 23 -19.55 -24.50 30.37
C LYS A 23 -18.11 -24.91 30.06
N ALA A 24 -17.67 -26.08 30.51
CA ALA A 24 -16.33 -26.60 30.21
C ALA A 24 -16.13 -26.92 28.72
N GLY A 25 -17.16 -27.44 28.03
CA GLY A 25 -17.15 -27.66 26.57
C GLY A 25 -17.08 -26.36 25.77
N LYS A 26 -17.85 -25.33 26.17
CA LYS A 26 -17.81 -23.99 25.54
C LYS A 26 -16.48 -23.28 25.75
N LEU A 27 -15.87 -23.40 26.95
CA LEU A 27 -14.54 -22.85 27.25
C LEU A 27 -13.44 -23.54 26.42
N ARG A 28 -13.52 -24.86 26.24
CA ARG A 28 -12.60 -25.63 25.38
C ARG A 28 -12.75 -25.29 23.89
N LEU A 29 -13.98 -25.13 23.40
CA LEU A 29 -14.25 -24.72 22.01
C LEU A 29 -13.73 -23.31 21.74
N GLY A 30 -13.96 -22.35 22.66
CA GLY A 30 -13.42 -20.99 22.55
C GLY A 30 -11.89 -20.95 22.54
N ALA A 31 -11.22 -21.78 23.34
CA ALA A 31 -9.76 -21.90 23.33
C ALA A 31 -9.23 -22.49 22.02
N ILE A 32 -9.92 -23.48 21.44
CA ILE A 32 -9.57 -24.06 20.13
C ILE A 32 -9.75 -23.03 19.02
N VAL A 33 -10.89 -22.35 18.96
CA VAL A 33 -11.16 -21.29 17.96
C VAL A 33 -10.13 -20.17 18.06
N ARG A 34 -9.84 -19.68 19.27
CA ARG A 34 -8.79 -18.68 19.50
C ARG A 34 -7.42 -19.16 19.02
N ARG A 35 -7.06 -20.43 19.29
CA ARG A 35 -5.76 -21.00 18.84
C ARG A 35 -5.65 -21.03 17.32
N TRP A 36 -6.69 -21.48 16.63
CA TRP A 36 -6.70 -21.50 15.16
C TRP A 36 -6.73 -20.11 14.56
N PHE A 37 -7.48 -19.18 15.15
CA PHE A 37 -7.48 -17.77 14.78
C PHE A 37 -6.06 -17.16 14.91
N LEU A 38 -5.41 -17.34 16.07
CA LEU A 38 -4.05 -16.85 16.28
C LEU A 38 -3.04 -17.47 15.29
N ARG A 39 -3.18 -18.77 15.00
CA ARG A 39 -2.35 -19.43 13.98
C ARG A 39 -2.58 -18.86 12.58
N ALA A 40 -3.82 -18.59 12.20
CA ALA A 40 -4.14 -17.98 10.92
C ALA A 40 -3.59 -16.54 10.83
N VAL A 41 -3.69 -15.76 11.90
CA VAL A 41 -3.10 -14.41 11.97
C VAL A 41 -1.58 -14.47 11.86
N LEU A 42 -0.92 -15.37 12.60
CA LEU A 42 0.54 -15.54 12.52
C LEU A 42 0.99 -16.02 11.15
N LEU A 43 0.24 -16.93 10.53
CA LEU A 43 0.50 -17.38 9.16
C LEU A 43 0.35 -16.22 8.17
N PHE A 44 -0.70 -15.42 8.29
CA PHE A 44 -0.91 -14.24 7.45
C PHE A 44 0.23 -13.23 7.61
N ILE A 45 0.64 -12.93 8.84
CA ILE A 45 1.80 -12.06 9.12
C ILE A 45 3.07 -12.67 8.52
N GLY A 46 3.27 -13.98 8.65
CA GLY A 46 4.42 -14.68 8.07
C GLY A 46 4.44 -14.60 6.54
N ILE A 47 3.30 -14.77 5.88
CA ILE A 47 3.17 -14.67 4.41
C ILE A 47 3.42 -13.23 3.95
N VAL A 48 2.80 -12.24 4.61
CA VAL A 48 2.99 -10.83 4.28
C VAL A 48 4.44 -10.43 4.53
N GLY A 49 5.00 -10.77 5.69
CA GLY A 49 6.39 -10.46 6.05
C GLY A 49 7.39 -11.11 5.10
N LEU A 50 7.17 -12.37 4.71
CA LEU A 50 7.98 -13.05 3.70
C LEU A 50 7.85 -12.36 2.34
N GLY A 51 6.63 -12.07 1.89
CA GLY A 51 6.40 -11.40 0.60
C GLY A 51 7.01 -10.00 0.54
N THR A 52 6.86 -9.21 1.61
CA THR A 52 7.51 -7.91 1.74
C THR A 52 9.03 -8.05 1.80
N GLY A 53 9.56 -9.01 2.57
CA GLY A 53 11.01 -9.28 2.61
C GLY A 53 11.57 -9.65 1.24
N THR A 54 10.87 -10.51 0.49
CA THR A 54 11.26 -10.89 -0.87
C THR A 54 11.31 -9.68 -1.80
N TYR A 55 10.26 -8.85 -1.80
CA TYR A 55 10.21 -7.67 -2.67
C TYR A 55 11.09 -6.49 -2.23
N ALA A 56 11.66 -6.57 -1.02
CA ALA A 56 12.73 -5.67 -0.59
C ALA A 56 14.02 -5.90 -1.40
N LEU A 57 14.23 -7.13 -1.89
CA LEU A 57 15.45 -7.56 -2.57
C LEU A 57 15.23 -7.88 -4.05
N LEU A 58 14.03 -8.35 -4.40
CA LEU A 58 13.67 -8.77 -5.75
C LEU A 58 12.59 -7.86 -6.32
N ASN A 59 12.67 -7.59 -7.61
CA ASN A 59 11.72 -6.74 -8.31
C ASN A 59 10.36 -7.46 -8.41
N PRO A 60 9.26 -6.87 -7.92
CA PRO A 60 7.94 -7.44 -8.13
C PRO A 60 7.68 -7.46 -9.65
N PRO A 61 7.45 -8.64 -10.26
CA PRO A 61 7.35 -8.75 -11.71
C PRO A 61 6.09 -8.10 -12.27
N THR A 62 5.03 -8.02 -11.46
CA THR A 62 3.73 -7.43 -11.82
C THR A 62 2.85 -7.27 -10.57
N GLY A 63 1.77 -6.51 -10.68
CA GLY A 63 0.77 -6.28 -9.62
C GLY A 63 -0.61 -6.80 -10.03
N LEU A 64 -1.51 -6.97 -9.05
CA LEU A 64 -2.90 -7.37 -9.35
C LEU A 64 -3.59 -6.40 -10.33
N TYR A 65 -3.25 -5.11 -10.23
CA TYR A 65 -3.80 -4.09 -11.12
C TYR A 65 -3.30 -4.24 -12.57
N MET A 66 -1.98 -4.36 -12.77
CA MET A 66 -1.38 -4.60 -14.09
C MET A 66 -1.99 -5.83 -14.76
N LYS A 67 -2.11 -6.95 -14.04
CA LYS A 67 -2.76 -8.17 -14.56
C LYS A 67 -4.21 -7.94 -14.99
N THR A 68 -4.94 -7.13 -14.23
CA THR A 68 -6.34 -6.80 -14.55
C THR A 68 -6.41 -5.96 -15.83
N GLU A 69 -5.52 -4.99 -15.98
CA GLU A 69 -5.45 -4.14 -17.17
C GLU A 69 -4.95 -4.91 -18.40
N GLU A 70 -3.97 -5.80 -18.25
CA GLU A 70 -3.51 -6.71 -19.30
C GLU A 70 -4.63 -7.62 -19.81
N LEU A 71 -5.44 -8.20 -18.91
CA LEU A 71 -6.61 -8.98 -19.30
C LEU A 71 -7.68 -8.14 -20.01
N ARG A 72 -7.81 -6.85 -19.66
CA ARG A 72 -8.80 -5.93 -20.25
C ARG A 72 -8.35 -5.41 -21.63
N LEU A 73 -7.07 -5.11 -21.78
CA LEU A 73 -6.49 -4.46 -22.96
C LEU A 73 -5.87 -5.46 -23.95
N GLY A 74 -5.61 -6.69 -23.51
CA GLY A 74 -4.90 -7.73 -24.25
C GLY A 74 -3.39 -7.71 -24.03
N SER A 75 -2.80 -6.51 -23.92
CA SER A 75 -1.39 -6.30 -23.61
C SER A 75 -1.19 -4.99 -22.85
N ILE A 76 -0.10 -4.92 -22.09
CA ILE A 76 0.39 -3.68 -21.45
C ILE A 76 1.86 -3.46 -21.84
N ASP A 77 2.30 -2.22 -21.75
CA ASP A 77 3.72 -1.84 -21.86
C ASP A 77 4.29 -1.65 -20.45
N HIS A 78 5.35 -2.41 -20.15
CA HIS A 78 6.02 -2.39 -18.86
C HIS A 78 7.43 -2.96 -18.99
N GLU A 79 8.42 -2.16 -18.58
CA GLU A 79 9.79 -2.59 -18.40
C GLU A 79 10.29 -2.09 -17.05
N TRP A 80 11.00 -2.97 -16.32
CA TRP A 80 11.59 -2.60 -15.05
C TRP A 80 12.92 -1.89 -15.28
N VAL A 81 13.09 -0.73 -14.65
CA VAL A 81 14.37 -0.02 -14.58
C VAL A 81 14.81 0.11 -13.13
N ASP A 82 16.06 -0.26 -12.85
CA ASP A 82 16.66 -0.08 -11.53
C ASP A 82 16.78 1.42 -11.19
N PHE A 83 16.81 1.76 -9.91
CA PHE A 83 16.75 3.18 -9.49
C PHE A 83 17.89 4.03 -10.08
N GLU A 84 19.07 3.45 -10.29
CA GLU A 84 20.23 4.10 -10.92
C GLU A 84 20.00 4.45 -12.40
N GLY A 85 19.10 3.72 -13.08
CA GLY A 85 18.69 3.98 -14.47
C GLY A 85 17.61 5.04 -14.59
N ILE A 86 17.16 5.64 -13.48
CA ILE A 86 16.15 6.70 -13.48
C ILE A 86 16.82 8.04 -13.23
N ALA A 87 16.50 9.06 -14.04
CA ALA A 87 17.01 10.41 -13.80
C ALA A 87 16.65 10.87 -12.36
N PRO A 88 17.60 11.34 -11.53
CA PRO A 88 17.31 11.70 -10.13
C PRO A 88 16.22 12.78 -9.99
N VAL A 89 16.10 13.66 -11.00
CA VAL A 89 15.05 14.67 -11.04
C VAL A 89 13.64 14.07 -11.20
N MET A 90 13.51 12.87 -11.77
CA MET A 90 12.25 12.15 -11.89
C MET A 90 11.77 11.66 -10.52
N ALA A 91 12.65 11.04 -9.74
CA ALA A 91 12.38 10.65 -8.36
C ALA A 91 11.93 11.87 -7.52
N ARG A 92 12.69 12.97 -7.57
CA ARG A 92 12.32 14.22 -6.87
C ARG A 92 11.00 14.83 -7.36
N SER A 93 10.70 14.75 -8.65
CA SER A 93 9.44 15.27 -9.22
C SER A 93 8.23 14.50 -8.70
N VAL A 94 8.33 13.18 -8.61
CA VAL A 94 7.27 12.35 -8.03
C VAL A 94 7.08 12.62 -6.54
N VAL A 95 8.18 12.71 -5.78
CA VAL A 95 8.11 13.10 -4.36
C VAL A 95 7.46 14.47 -4.21
N ALA A 96 7.85 15.47 -5.00
CA ALA A 96 7.23 16.81 -4.96
C ALA A 96 5.73 16.79 -5.31
N ALA A 97 5.30 15.93 -6.24
CA ALA A 97 3.94 15.88 -6.73
C ALA A 97 2.97 15.13 -5.81
N GLU A 98 3.45 14.03 -5.23
CA GLU A 98 2.63 13.04 -4.52
C GLU A 98 2.84 13.09 -3.01
N ASP A 99 4.05 13.39 -2.53
CA ASP A 99 4.41 13.22 -1.12
C ASP A 99 5.66 14.05 -0.73
N ALA A 100 5.51 15.38 -0.63
CA ALA A 100 6.65 16.29 -0.44
C ALA A 100 7.41 16.09 0.89
N ASN A 101 6.81 15.37 1.85
CA ASN A 101 7.40 15.04 3.14
C ASN A 101 7.83 13.56 3.23
N PHE A 102 7.98 12.87 2.10
CA PHE A 102 8.23 11.42 2.02
C PHE A 102 9.33 10.92 2.98
N CYS A 103 10.45 11.63 3.07
CA CYS A 103 11.57 11.26 3.95
C CYS A 103 11.32 11.59 5.43
N ALA A 104 10.35 12.42 5.76
CA ALA A 104 10.07 12.91 7.10
C ALA A 104 9.01 12.07 7.86
N HIS A 105 8.42 11.06 7.22
CA HIS A 105 7.42 10.20 7.85
C HIS A 105 7.69 8.71 7.60
N TRP A 106 6.96 7.87 8.32
CA TRP A 106 7.06 6.40 8.24
C TRP A 106 5.75 5.81 7.72
N GLY A 107 5.45 6.10 6.44
CA GLY A 107 4.25 5.64 5.74
C GLY A 107 3.01 6.50 5.84
N PHE A 108 2.89 7.39 6.83
CA PHE A 108 1.73 8.29 6.97
C PHE A 108 2.19 9.72 7.26
N ASP A 109 1.86 10.65 6.37
CA ASP A 109 2.04 12.08 6.62
C ASP A 109 0.84 12.59 7.45
N MET A 110 1.03 12.65 8.76
CA MET A 110 0.02 13.15 9.69
C MET A 110 -0.28 14.64 9.48
N ALA A 111 0.67 15.43 8.97
CA ALA A 111 0.44 16.84 8.66
C ALA A 111 -0.44 16.98 7.40
N ALA A 112 -0.16 16.19 6.35
CA ALA A 112 -1.01 16.13 5.16
C ALA A 112 -2.42 15.63 5.48
N ILE A 113 -2.55 14.60 6.33
CA ILE A 113 -3.87 14.09 6.77
C ILE A 113 -4.66 15.17 7.51
N ARG A 114 -4.05 15.89 8.45
CA ARG A 114 -4.71 17.01 9.16
C ARG A 114 -5.13 18.10 8.18
N SER A 115 -4.22 18.53 7.31
CA SER A 115 -4.54 19.56 6.31
C SER A 115 -5.66 19.14 5.35
N ALA A 116 -5.72 17.86 4.97
CA ALA A 116 -6.81 17.35 4.13
C ALA A 116 -8.16 17.35 4.88
N ILE A 117 -8.18 17.00 6.16
CA ILE A 117 -9.38 17.06 7.00
C ILE A 117 -9.85 18.52 7.15
N ASP A 118 -8.93 19.44 7.46
CA ASP A 118 -9.23 20.86 7.61
C ASP A 118 -9.75 21.49 6.30
N ALA A 119 -9.30 20.98 5.15
CA ALA A 119 -9.78 21.36 3.83
C ALA A 119 -11.09 20.64 3.40
N GLY A 120 -11.78 19.98 4.34
CA GLY A 120 -13.07 19.31 4.09
C GLY A 120 -12.95 17.92 3.44
N GLY A 121 -11.80 17.28 3.50
CA GLY A 121 -11.57 15.92 2.99
C GLY A 121 -11.47 15.79 1.46
N ASN A 122 -11.53 16.91 0.73
CA ASN A 122 -11.53 16.92 -0.74
C ASN A 122 -10.12 16.76 -1.36
N ARG A 123 -9.06 16.84 -0.56
CA ARG A 123 -7.68 16.58 -1.01
C ARG A 123 -7.25 15.17 -0.60
N GLY A 124 -6.53 14.50 -1.50
CA GLY A 124 -5.85 13.26 -1.16
C GLY A 124 -4.71 13.53 -0.18
N ALA A 125 -4.55 12.65 0.80
CA ALA A 125 -3.43 12.64 1.76
C ALA A 125 -2.74 11.26 1.77
N SER A 126 -2.78 10.54 0.64
CA SER A 126 -2.12 9.23 0.55
C SER A 126 -0.65 9.40 0.21
N THR A 127 0.22 8.77 1.00
CA THR A 127 1.68 8.82 0.83
C THR A 127 2.14 7.93 -0.32
N LEU A 128 3.38 8.10 -0.77
CA LEU A 128 3.99 7.23 -1.78
C LEU A 128 3.96 5.76 -1.34
N THR A 129 4.30 5.48 -0.08
CA THR A 129 4.26 4.12 0.47
C THR A 129 2.87 3.49 0.38
N GLN A 130 1.81 4.24 0.72
CA GLN A 130 0.44 3.74 0.59
C GLN A 130 0.07 3.45 -0.86
N GLN A 131 0.51 4.31 -1.79
CA GLN A 131 0.28 4.10 -3.20
C GLN A 131 1.06 2.89 -3.74
N THR A 132 2.30 2.68 -3.32
CA THR A 132 3.10 1.50 -3.65
C THR A 132 2.43 0.23 -3.13
N VAL A 133 1.98 0.22 -1.88
CA VAL A 133 1.23 -0.91 -1.30
C VAL A 133 -0.02 -1.22 -2.12
N LYS A 134 -0.76 -0.19 -2.52
CA LYS A 134 -1.95 -0.33 -3.37
C LYS A 134 -1.60 -0.99 -4.71
N ASN A 135 -0.53 -0.56 -5.37
CA ASN A 135 -0.16 -1.04 -6.71
C ASN A 135 0.43 -2.45 -6.69
N VAL A 136 1.21 -2.80 -5.66
CA VAL A 136 1.90 -4.09 -5.56
C VAL A 136 1.00 -5.19 -5.01
N TYR A 137 0.32 -4.93 -3.89
CA TYR A 137 -0.36 -5.98 -3.12
C TYR A 137 -1.86 -6.02 -3.30
N LEU A 138 -2.47 -4.91 -3.72
CA LEU A 138 -3.92 -4.74 -3.67
C LEU A 138 -4.48 -4.47 -5.07
N TRP A 139 -5.81 -4.34 -5.13
CA TRP A 139 -6.55 -4.05 -6.35
C TRP A 139 -6.97 -2.57 -6.39
N HIS A 140 -7.34 -2.07 -7.57
CA HIS A 140 -7.91 -0.73 -7.69
C HIS A 140 -9.41 -0.72 -7.31
N GLY A 141 -9.87 0.36 -6.67
CA GLY A 141 -11.28 0.57 -6.33
C GLY A 141 -11.51 1.25 -4.98
N ARG A 142 -12.54 2.10 -4.86
CA ARG A 142 -12.83 2.85 -3.62
C ARG A 142 -13.65 2.00 -2.65
N ASN A 143 -12.99 1.10 -1.91
CA ASN A 143 -13.62 0.39 -0.79
C ASN A 143 -12.80 0.55 0.50
N TRP A 144 -13.50 0.60 1.63
CA TRP A 144 -12.91 0.81 2.96
C TRP A 144 -12.05 -0.37 3.41
N THR A 145 -12.39 -1.60 2.99
CA THR A 145 -11.62 -2.81 3.31
C THR A 145 -10.20 -2.74 2.77
N ARG A 146 -10.04 -2.38 1.49
CA ARG A 146 -8.74 -2.14 0.86
C ARG A 146 -7.98 -1.04 1.57
N LYS A 147 -8.65 0.06 1.93
CA LYS A 147 -7.99 1.17 2.65
C LYS A 147 -7.50 0.74 4.04
N ALA A 148 -8.24 -0.14 4.72
CA ALA A 148 -7.79 -0.75 5.97
C ALA A 148 -6.57 -1.67 5.75
N LEU A 149 -6.55 -2.46 4.67
CA LEU A 149 -5.39 -3.28 4.30
C LEU A 149 -4.16 -2.42 3.97
N GLU A 150 -4.33 -1.31 3.22
CA GLU A 150 -3.25 -0.33 3.02
C GLU A 150 -2.70 0.14 4.37
N ALA A 151 -3.58 0.49 5.31
CA ALA A 151 -3.16 1.00 6.61
C ALA A 151 -2.36 -0.02 7.42
N VAL A 152 -2.64 -1.31 7.26
CA VAL A 152 -1.90 -2.41 7.92
C VAL A 152 -0.58 -2.72 7.22
N LEU A 153 -0.56 -2.74 5.89
CA LEU A 153 0.63 -3.10 5.10
C LEU A 153 1.67 -1.97 5.00
N THR A 154 1.22 -0.71 5.08
CA THR A 154 2.10 0.47 4.95
C THR A 154 3.24 0.48 5.97
N PRO A 155 3.00 0.30 7.29
CA PRO A 155 4.09 0.20 8.26
C PRO A 155 5.02 -0.99 8.02
N VAL A 156 4.47 -2.13 7.54
CA VAL A 156 5.27 -3.33 7.27
C VAL A 156 6.27 -3.05 6.15
N VAL A 157 5.82 -2.42 5.07
CA VAL A 157 6.70 -1.99 3.97
C VAL A 157 7.76 -1.00 4.47
N GLU A 158 7.37 0.02 5.23
CA GLU A 158 8.30 1.03 5.78
C GLU A 158 9.30 0.47 6.81
N THR A 159 9.01 -0.68 7.40
CA THR A 159 9.95 -1.38 8.29
C THR A 159 11.01 -2.14 7.52
N VAL A 160 10.67 -2.66 6.34
CA VAL A 160 11.49 -3.63 5.60
C VAL A 160 12.19 -3.00 4.40
N TRP A 161 11.55 -2.02 3.74
CA TRP A 161 12.07 -1.39 2.53
C TRP A 161 12.67 -0.02 2.86
N SER A 162 13.81 0.28 2.24
CA SER A 162 14.35 1.63 2.25
C SER A 162 13.43 2.58 1.47
N LYS A 163 13.54 3.88 1.76
CA LYS A 163 12.80 4.93 1.04
C LYS A 163 13.14 4.92 -0.46
N ARG A 164 14.42 4.70 -0.80
CA ARG A 164 14.87 4.44 -2.17
C ARG A 164 14.11 3.29 -2.82
N ARG A 165 14.03 2.12 -2.14
CA ARG A 165 13.33 0.94 -2.67
C ARG A 165 11.84 1.17 -2.86
N ILE A 166 11.18 1.84 -1.90
CA ILE A 166 9.75 2.19 -2.02
C ILE A 166 9.51 3.06 -3.26
N LEU A 167 10.37 4.05 -3.50
CA LEU A 167 10.26 4.97 -4.63
C LEU A 167 10.59 4.29 -5.96
N GLU A 168 11.58 3.41 -6.01
CA GLU A 168 11.90 2.56 -7.15
C GLU A 168 10.70 1.70 -7.57
N VAL A 169 10.12 0.97 -6.61
CA VAL A 169 8.96 0.12 -6.86
C VAL A 169 7.76 0.98 -7.26
N TYR A 170 7.55 2.14 -6.65
CA TYR A 170 6.50 3.06 -7.08
C TYR A 170 6.65 3.44 -8.55
N LEU A 171 7.84 3.91 -8.95
CA LEU A 171 8.13 4.40 -10.30
C LEU A 171 7.99 3.30 -11.35
N ASN A 172 8.27 2.05 -11.00
CA ASN A 172 8.12 0.89 -11.89
C ASN A 172 6.68 0.33 -11.92
N MET A 173 5.86 0.62 -10.91
CA MET A 173 4.52 0.02 -10.79
C MET A 173 3.37 0.99 -11.08
N ALA A 174 3.65 2.29 -11.15
CA ALA A 174 2.66 3.31 -11.46
C ALA A 174 2.21 3.25 -12.93
N GLU A 175 0.93 3.54 -13.16
CA GLU A 175 0.37 3.69 -14.52
C GLU A 175 0.52 5.16 -14.95
N PHE A 176 1.19 5.40 -16.06
CA PHE A 176 1.42 6.74 -16.62
C PHE A 176 0.51 7.06 -17.81
N ASP A 177 -0.06 6.04 -18.48
CA ASP A 177 -1.12 6.17 -19.49
C ASP A 177 -1.95 4.87 -19.53
N GLU A 178 -3.04 4.80 -20.29
CA GLU A 178 -3.80 3.55 -20.44
C GLU A 178 -2.91 2.42 -20.98
N GLY A 179 -2.63 1.44 -20.11
CA GLY A 179 -1.78 0.30 -20.44
C GLY A 179 -0.27 0.58 -20.43
N VAL A 180 0.17 1.78 -20.04
CA VAL A 180 1.59 2.14 -19.93
C VAL A 180 1.98 2.21 -18.46
N PHE A 181 2.76 1.23 -18.01
CA PHE A 181 3.19 1.08 -16.63
C PHE A 181 4.70 1.24 -16.50
N GLY A 182 5.11 1.85 -15.40
CA GLY A 182 6.53 2.08 -15.14
C GLY A 182 7.07 3.33 -15.84
N VAL A 183 8.09 3.93 -15.23
CA VAL A 183 8.70 5.17 -15.71
C VAL A 183 9.50 4.97 -17.00
N ASP A 184 10.03 3.78 -17.23
CA ASP A 184 10.76 3.43 -18.45
C ASP A 184 9.85 3.48 -19.68
N ALA A 185 8.81 2.64 -19.68
CA ALA A 185 7.78 2.64 -20.72
C ALA A 185 7.15 4.04 -20.89
N ALA A 186 6.91 4.77 -19.80
CA ALA A 186 6.38 6.14 -19.87
C ALA A 186 7.33 7.13 -20.57
N ALA A 187 8.63 7.06 -20.31
CA ALA A 187 9.63 7.94 -20.93
C ALA A 187 9.71 7.68 -22.44
N HIS A 188 9.70 6.41 -22.84
CA HIS A 188 9.66 6.00 -24.24
C HIS A 188 8.34 6.42 -24.92
N HIS A 189 7.20 6.12 -24.30
CA HIS A 189 5.87 6.43 -24.82
C HIS A 189 5.65 7.94 -25.05
N TYR A 190 6.01 8.78 -24.08
CA TYR A 190 5.72 10.21 -24.17
C TYR A 190 6.79 11.03 -24.88
N PHE A 191 8.05 10.61 -24.82
CA PHE A 191 9.17 11.45 -25.24
C PHE A 191 10.18 10.74 -26.15
N GLY A 192 10.08 9.42 -26.32
CA GLY A 192 11.00 8.64 -27.14
C GLY A 192 12.43 8.59 -26.60
N ILE A 193 12.61 8.75 -25.29
CA ILE A 193 13.92 8.75 -24.60
C ILE A 193 13.92 7.76 -23.45
N GLY A 194 15.11 7.38 -23.00
CA GLY A 194 15.28 6.57 -21.79
C GLY A 194 14.92 7.34 -20.51
N PRO A 195 14.56 6.64 -19.42
CA PRO A 195 14.19 7.25 -18.14
C PRO A 195 15.35 8.01 -17.47
N ASP A 196 16.60 7.67 -17.78
CA ASP A 196 17.83 8.35 -17.34
C ASP A 196 18.02 9.73 -18.01
N GLN A 197 17.38 9.94 -19.17
CA GLN A 197 17.49 11.16 -19.97
C GLN A 197 16.40 12.19 -19.69
N LEU A 198 15.46 11.90 -18.80
CA LEU A 198 14.35 12.80 -18.48
C LEU A 198 14.85 14.16 -17.96
N SER A 199 14.56 15.21 -18.71
CA SER A 199 14.76 16.59 -18.24
C SER A 199 13.84 16.92 -17.07
N ALA A 200 14.19 17.95 -16.28
CA ALA A 200 13.36 18.41 -15.17
C ALA A 200 11.90 18.70 -15.58
N ARG A 201 11.71 19.26 -16.78
CA ARG A 201 10.37 19.55 -17.32
C ARG A 201 9.61 18.28 -17.71
N GLN A 202 10.26 17.32 -18.37
CA GLN A 202 9.63 16.04 -18.75
C GLN A 202 9.26 15.22 -17.52
N ALA A 203 10.17 15.14 -16.54
CA ALA A 203 9.93 14.51 -15.25
C ALA A 203 8.73 15.12 -14.52
N ALA A 204 8.67 16.45 -14.43
CA ALA A 204 7.55 17.13 -13.80
C ALA A 204 6.22 16.96 -14.55
N LEU A 205 6.25 16.83 -15.88
CA LEU A 205 5.06 16.53 -16.68
C LEU A 205 4.54 15.12 -16.41
N LEU A 206 5.42 14.11 -16.36
CA LEU A 206 5.05 12.73 -15.98
C LEU A 206 4.45 12.69 -14.56
N ALA A 207 5.09 13.35 -13.60
CA ALA A 207 4.58 13.43 -12.24
C ALA A 207 3.22 14.17 -12.15
N ALA A 208 2.98 15.18 -13.01
CA ALA A 208 1.73 15.94 -13.00
C ALA A 208 0.52 15.13 -13.49
N ILE A 209 0.73 14.09 -14.30
CA ILE A 209 -0.36 13.28 -14.87
C ILE A 209 -0.76 12.09 -14.00
N LEU A 210 0.09 11.61 -13.10
CA LEU A 210 -0.13 10.46 -12.20
C LEU A 210 -1.49 10.44 -11.47
N PRO A 211 -2.09 11.57 -11.05
CA PRO A 211 -3.41 11.53 -10.43
C PRO A 211 -4.55 11.13 -11.38
N SER A 212 -4.35 11.20 -12.70
CA SER A 212 -5.35 10.89 -13.73
C SER A 212 -4.69 10.55 -15.08
N PRO A 213 -3.88 9.48 -15.15
CA PRO A 213 -3.01 9.18 -16.29
C PRO A 213 -3.80 8.98 -17.59
N LYS A 214 -4.92 8.25 -17.54
CA LYS A 214 -5.78 7.98 -18.71
C LYS A 214 -6.48 9.20 -19.31
N GLN A 215 -6.47 10.35 -18.63
CA GLN A 215 -7.14 11.58 -19.09
C GLN A 215 -6.18 12.73 -19.34
N ARG A 216 -4.90 12.60 -18.96
CA ARG A 216 -3.92 13.68 -19.01
C ARG A 216 -2.72 13.20 -19.79
N SER A 217 -2.21 14.05 -20.68
CA SER A 217 -1.05 13.72 -21.51
C SER A 217 0.18 14.52 -21.08
N ALA A 218 1.32 13.85 -20.95
CA ALA A 218 2.60 14.52 -20.69
C ALA A 218 3.21 15.13 -21.97
N SER A 219 2.95 14.55 -23.14
CA SER A 219 3.42 15.07 -24.44
C SER A 219 2.51 16.15 -25.03
N LYS A 220 1.22 16.16 -24.69
CA LYS A 220 0.23 17.19 -25.06
C LYS A 220 -0.45 17.77 -23.81
N PRO A 221 0.30 18.43 -22.91
CA PRO A 221 -0.23 18.87 -21.62
C PRO A 221 -1.22 20.01 -21.79
N SER A 222 -2.34 19.97 -21.07
CA SER A 222 -3.25 21.12 -20.93
C SER A 222 -2.60 22.25 -20.12
N ASP A 223 -3.20 23.45 -20.10
CA ASP A 223 -2.73 24.56 -19.26
C ASP A 223 -2.65 24.19 -17.78
N PHE A 224 -3.60 23.39 -17.30
CA PHE A 224 -3.59 22.89 -15.94
C PHE A 224 -2.36 22.01 -15.68
N VAL A 225 -2.07 21.05 -16.57
CA VAL A 225 -0.92 20.15 -16.44
C VAL A 225 0.40 20.94 -16.53
N ARG A 226 0.50 21.93 -17.44
CA ARG A 226 1.69 22.81 -17.55
C ARG A 226 1.95 23.59 -16.27
N LYS A 227 0.91 24.22 -15.69
CA LYS A 227 1.03 24.96 -14.43
C LYS A 227 1.42 24.04 -13.27
N ARG A 228 0.80 22.86 -13.18
CA ARG A 228 1.14 21.86 -12.15
C ARG A 228 2.57 21.34 -12.30
N ALA A 229 3.02 21.05 -13.52
CA ALA A 229 4.39 20.62 -13.79
C ALA A 229 5.42 21.70 -13.42
N THR A 230 5.11 22.98 -13.63
CA THR A 230 5.98 24.08 -13.20
C THR A 230 6.14 24.07 -11.67
N ALA A 231 5.03 23.98 -10.92
CA ALA A 231 5.08 23.90 -9.46
C ALA A 231 5.80 22.64 -8.95
N ILE A 232 5.65 21.50 -9.63
CA ILE A 232 6.35 20.26 -9.30
C ILE A 232 7.86 20.41 -9.55
N MET A 233 8.25 21.02 -10.66
CA MET A 233 9.65 21.26 -11.00
C MET A 233 10.33 22.16 -9.95
N ASP A 234 9.66 23.22 -9.51
CA ASP A 234 10.14 24.09 -8.44
C ASP A 234 10.22 23.34 -7.09
N GLY A 235 9.22 22.51 -6.80
CA GLY A 235 9.22 21.64 -5.62
C GLY A 235 10.37 20.62 -5.61
N ALA A 236 10.65 20.00 -6.76
CA ALA A 236 11.76 19.06 -6.94
C ALA A 236 13.13 19.75 -6.79
N ALA A 237 13.25 20.99 -7.25
CA ALA A 237 14.45 21.80 -7.02
C ALA A 237 14.63 22.14 -5.53
N THR A 238 13.53 22.47 -4.84
CA THR A 238 13.51 22.75 -3.40
C THR A 238 13.90 21.52 -2.57
N ILE A 239 13.33 20.34 -2.88
CA ILE A 239 13.68 19.07 -2.20
C ILE A 239 15.18 18.78 -2.30
N ARG A 240 15.79 19.03 -3.46
CA ARG A 240 17.24 18.90 -3.63
C ARG A 240 18.00 19.92 -2.79
N ALA A 241 17.61 21.19 -2.86
CA ALA A 241 18.31 22.29 -2.18
C ALA A 241 18.32 22.12 -0.66
N ASP A 242 17.22 21.62 -0.09
CA ASP A 242 17.06 21.46 1.36
C ASP A 242 17.56 20.10 1.87
N GLY A 243 18.16 19.26 1.02
CA GLY A 243 18.67 17.93 1.40
C GLY A 243 17.59 16.88 1.70
N ARG A 244 16.30 17.17 1.45
CA ARG A 244 15.21 16.21 1.66
C ARG A 244 15.24 15.02 0.70
N ALA A 245 16.12 15.04 -0.31
CA ALA A 245 16.34 13.90 -1.20
C ALA A 245 17.27 12.83 -0.61
N ALA A 246 18.01 13.15 0.46
CA ALA A 246 19.04 12.29 1.06
C ALA A 246 18.56 10.85 1.34
N CYS A 247 17.31 10.67 1.77
CA CYS A 247 16.82 9.33 2.11
C CYS A 247 16.64 8.38 0.90
N PHE A 248 16.71 8.89 -0.34
CA PHE A 248 16.56 8.09 -1.56
C PHE A 248 17.63 8.34 -2.64
N GLU A 249 18.40 9.44 -2.55
CA GLU A 249 19.50 9.73 -3.47
C GLU A 249 20.89 9.29 -2.95
N ASP A 250 21.04 9.06 -1.63
CA ASP A 250 22.31 8.65 -1.00
C ASP A 250 22.54 7.13 -0.97
#